data_AF-A0A353K1S0-F1
#
_entry.id   AF-A0A353K1S0-F1
#
_cell.length_a   1.000
_cell.length_b   1.000
_cell.length_c   1.000
_cell.angle_alpha   90.00
_cell.angle_beta   90.00
_cell.angle_gamma   90.00
#
_symmetry.space_group_name_H-M   'P 1'
#
loop_
_entity.id
_entity.type
_entity.pdbx_description
1 polymer ?
#
loop_
_entity_poly.entity_id
_entity_poly.type
_entity_poly.pdbx_seq_one_letter_code
_entity_poly.pdbx_strand_id
1 'polypeptide(L)'
;MNIITTREIRKDTKAFFELAEKERVSIKRGKKYINLLVSDNPAKKYVDEDWIKEFMAIPAQYRVNPFDLSPSGDLFFADKRNIDHINNAIDQAKKGQVKKLSKEDQGKFFSL
;
A
#
# COMPACT_ATOMS: atom_id res chain seq x y z
N MET A 1 15.07 0.24 16.82
CA MET A 1 13.60 0.39 16.74
C MET A 1 13.07 0.34 18.15
N ASN A 2 12.47 1.43 18.63
CA ASN A 2 11.93 1.51 19.99
C ASN A 2 10.45 1.15 20.00
N ILE A 3 10.07 0.21 20.87
CA ILE A 3 8.68 -0.21 21.03
C ILE A 3 8.18 0.33 22.37
N ILE A 4 7.17 1.19 22.32
CA ILE A 4 6.54 1.81 23.49
C ILE A 4 5.10 1.33 23.64
N THR A 5 4.56 1.39 24.83
CA THR A 5 3.18 1.03 25.13
C THR A 5 2.25 2.21 24.95
N THR A 6 0.95 1.93 24.84
CA THR A 6 -0.08 2.97 24.86
C THR A 6 -0.13 3.79 26.16
N ARG A 7 0.41 3.27 27.27
CA ARG A 7 0.48 4.00 28.55
C ARG A 7 1.63 5.01 28.56
N GLU A 8 2.79 4.61 28.03
CA GLU A 8 3.97 5.48 27.96
C GLU A 8 3.70 6.70 27.07
N ILE A 9 3.16 6.51 25.87
CA ILE A 9 2.88 7.64 24.97
C ILE A 9 1.85 8.62 25.54
N ARG A 10 0.88 8.14 26.34
CA ARG A 10 -0.10 9.02 27.02
C ARG A 10 0.54 9.88 28.09
N LYS A 11 1.64 9.43 28.69
CA LYS A 11 2.34 10.16 29.76
C LYS A 11 3.20 11.28 29.21
N ASP A 12 3.89 11.03 28.09
CA ASP A 12 4.81 12.00 27.50
C ASP A 12 4.80 11.92 25.97
N THR A 13 3.72 12.38 25.35
CA THR A 13 3.54 12.29 23.90
C THR A 13 4.60 13.10 23.13
N LYS A 14 4.99 14.26 23.66
CA LYS A 14 5.93 15.17 23.00
C LYS A 14 7.32 14.54 22.87
N ALA A 15 7.84 13.94 23.95
CA ALA A 15 9.15 13.29 23.90
C ALA A 15 9.21 12.18 22.84
N PHE A 16 8.12 11.40 22.66
CA PHE A 16 8.09 10.35 21.64
C PHE A 16 7.94 10.87 20.21
N PHE A 17 7.36 12.05 20.01
CA PHE A 17 7.37 12.70 18.69
C PHE A 17 8.78 13.20 18.33
N GLU A 18 9.46 13.87 19.27
CA GLU A 18 10.86 14.29 19.08
C GLU A 18 11.80 13.08 18.85
N LEU A 19 11.50 11.95 19.49
CA LEU A 19 12.23 10.70 19.27
C LEU A 19 11.94 10.12 17.88
N ALA A 20 10.68 10.13 17.45
CA ALA A 20 10.25 9.60 16.16
C ALA A 20 10.76 10.42 14.95
N GLU A 21 11.21 11.66 15.16
CA GLU A 21 11.93 12.44 14.15
C GLU A 21 13.34 11.88 13.88
N LYS A 22 13.96 11.26 14.88
CA LYS A 22 15.37 10.81 14.84
C LYS A 22 15.50 9.32 14.58
N GLU A 23 14.55 8.52 15.07
CA GLU A 23 14.61 7.06 14.98
C GLU A 23 13.24 6.40 14.87
N ARG A 24 13.23 5.11 14.52
CA ARG A 24 11.99 4.32 14.36
C ARG A 24 11.35 4.03 15.71
N VAL A 25 10.14 4.57 15.93
CA VAL A 25 9.31 4.36 17.12
C VAL A 25 7.99 3.69 16.74
N SER A 26 7.63 2.62 17.46
CA SER A 26 6.38 1.88 17.28
C SER A 26 5.62 1.78 18.60
N ILE A 27 4.31 2.03 18.57
CA ILE A 27 3.44 1.90 19.74
C ILE A 27 2.74 0.54 19.70
N LYS A 28 2.96 -0.29 20.71
CA LYS A 28 2.25 -1.56 20.89
C LYS A 28 0.84 -1.30 21.43
N ARG A 29 -0.17 -1.66 20.63
CA ARG A 29 -1.60 -1.58 20.98
C ARG A 29 -2.25 -2.97 20.85
N GLY A 30 -2.32 -3.67 21.97
CA GLY A 30 -2.82 -5.06 22.00
C GLY A 30 -1.90 -5.98 21.18
N LYS A 31 -2.46 -6.64 20.16
CA LYS A 31 -1.70 -7.48 19.21
C LYS A 31 -1.15 -6.70 18.01
N LYS A 32 -1.45 -5.41 17.88
CA LYS A 32 -1.06 -4.57 16.75
C LYS A 32 0.04 -3.57 17.14
N TYR A 33 0.76 -3.07 16.15
CA TYR A 33 1.71 -1.97 16.30
C TYR A 33 1.25 -0.76 15.47
N ILE A 34 1.52 0.44 15.98
CA ILE A 34 1.32 1.70 15.27
C ILE A 34 2.71 2.31 15.07
N ASN A 35 3.16 2.45 13.82
CA ASN A 35 4.43 3.11 13.53
C ASN A 35 4.22 4.62 13.52
N LEU A 36 5.04 5.36 14.26
CA LEU A 36 5.03 6.81 14.24
C LEU A 36 5.90 7.30 13.06
N LEU A 37 5.34 8.20 12.26
CA LEU A 37 6.06 8.92 11.23
C LEU A 37 5.88 10.41 11.49
N VAL A 38 6.95 11.09 11.89
CA VAL A 38 6.97 12.54 12.05
C VAL A 38 7.72 13.13 10.86
N SER A 39 7.06 14.03 10.14
CA SER A 39 7.64 14.74 9.00
C SER A 39 6.95 16.08 8.80
N ASP A 40 7.71 17.02 8.26
CA ASP A 40 7.26 18.25 7.61
C ASP A 40 6.41 18.01 6.35
N ASN A 41 6.60 16.89 5.66
CA ASN A 41 5.83 16.51 4.48
C ASN A 41 4.69 15.55 4.81
N PRO A 42 3.41 15.97 4.69
CA PRO A 42 2.26 15.10 4.97
C PRO A 42 2.12 13.94 3.96
N ALA A 43 2.76 14.03 2.80
CA ALA A 43 2.78 12.95 1.80
C ALA A 43 3.87 11.90 2.06
N LYS A 44 4.75 12.10 3.06
CA LYS A 44 5.76 11.10 3.40
C LYS A 44 5.08 9.83 3.91
N LYS A 45 5.56 8.68 3.43
CA LYS A 45 4.99 7.37 3.76
C LYS A 45 6.05 6.49 4.39
N TYR A 46 5.58 5.60 5.26
CA TYR A 46 6.38 4.49 5.76
C TYR A 46 6.27 3.32 4.77
N VAL A 47 7.40 2.76 4.38
CA VAL A 47 7.52 1.52 3.61
C VAL A 47 8.42 0.56 4.37
N ASP A 48 8.05 -0.71 4.42
CA ASP A 48 8.85 -1.76 5.06
C ASP A 48 9.78 -2.46 4.05
N GLU A 49 10.64 -3.34 4.57
CA GLU A 49 11.64 -4.06 3.78
C GLU A 49 11.00 -5.08 2.82
N ASP A 50 9.88 -5.67 3.21
CA ASP A 50 9.15 -6.63 2.38
C ASP A 50 8.57 -5.92 1.14
N TRP A 51 7.96 -4.76 1.32
CA TRP A 51 7.49 -3.92 0.21
C TRP A 51 8.64 -3.52 -0.72
N ILE A 52 9.79 -3.12 -0.18
CA ILE A 52 10.98 -2.77 -0.99
C ILE A 52 11.49 -3.98 -1.76
N LYS A 53 11.55 -5.14 -1.12
CA LYS A 53 12.01 -6.39 -1.75
C LYS A 53 11.10 -6.79 -2.91
N GLU A 54 9.79 -6.73 -2.71
CA GLU A 54 8.81 -7.02 -3.77
C GLU A 54 8.88 -5.99 -4.90
N PHE A 55 9.01 -4.70 -4.60
CA PHE A 55 9.23 -3.66 -5.60
C PHE A 55 10.51 -3.90 -6.41
N MET A 56 11.59 -4.30 -5.75
CA MET A 56 12.86 -4.62 -6.40
C MET A 56 12.80 -5.93 -7.22
N ALA A 57 11.89 -6.85 -6.91
CA ALA A 57 11.67 -8.05 -7.70
C ALA A 57 11.06 -7.74 -9.09
N ILE A 58 10.38 -6.59 -9.24
CA ILE A 58 9.93 -6.10 -10.55
C ILE A 58 11.18 -5.71 -11.36
N PRO A 59 11.35 -6.17 -12.62
CA PRO A 59 12.50 -5.77 -13.42
C PRO A 59 12.50 -4.26 -13.69
N ALA A 60 13.67 -3.61 -13.59
CA ALA A 60 13.80 -2.16 -13.60
C ALA A 60 13.11 -1.47 -14.79
N GLN A 61 13.17 -2.07 -15.99
CA GLN A 61 12.53 -1.56 -17.20
C GLN A 61 10.99 -1.52 -17.15
N TYR A 62 10.38 -2.23 -16.21
CA TYR A 62 8.93 -2.27 -15.99
C TYR A 62 8.47 -1.48 -14.76
N ARG A 63 9.40 -0.98 -13.93
CA ARG A 63 9.04 -0.24 -12.72
C ARG A 63 8.45 1.12 -13.07
N VAL A 64 7.37 1.45 -12.40
CA VAL A 64 6.77 2.79 -12.37
C VAL A 64 6.48 3.19 -10.93
N ASN A 65 6.18 4.46 -10.69
CA ASN A 65 5.80 4.91 -9.37
C ASN A 65 4.35 4.47 -9.05
N PRO A 66 4.12 3.52 -8.12
CA PRO A 66 2.76 3.06 -7.80
C PRO A 66 1.89 4.16 -7.18
N PHE A 67 2.52 5.18 -6.58
CA PHE A 67 1.81 6.28 -5.92
C PHE A 67 1.16 7.27 -6.90
N ASP A 68 1.54 7.26 -8.18
CA ASP A 68 0.92 8.09 -9.21
C ASP A 68 -0.49 7.59 -9.56
N LEU A 69 -0.73 6.28 -9.39
CA LEU A 69 -2.01 5.62 -9.69
C LEU A 69 -2.83 5.32 -8.45
N SER A 70 -2.18 4.96 -7.34
CA SER A 70 -2.86 4.59 -6.11
C SER A 70 -2.25 5.28 -4.89
N PRO A 71 -3.06 5.97 -4.05
CA PRO A 71 -2.56 6.55 -2.82
C PRO A 71 -2.06 5.50 -1.82
N SER A 72 -2.41 4.21 -1.97
CA SER A 72 -1.91 3.13 -1.11
C SER A 72 -0.47 2.70 -1.44
N GLY A 73 0.02 2.94 -2.66
CA GLY A 73 1.31 2.40 -3.10
C GLY A 73 1.30 0.90 -3.36
N ASP A 74 0.17 0.36 -3.79
CA ASP A 74 0.04 -1.05 -4.15
C ASP A 74 1.02 -1.42 -5.27
N LEU A 75 1.82 -2.46 -5.01
CA LEU A 75 2.86 -2.93 -5.92
C LEU A 75 2.30 -3.53 -7.20
N PHE A 76 1.03 -3.92 -7.23
CA PHE A 76 0.36 -4.27 -8.47
C PHE A 76 0.46 -3.13 -9.50
N PHE A 77 0.35 -1.87 -9.07
CA PHE A 77 0.49 -0.68 -9.92
C PHE A 77 1.94 -0.22 -10.09
N ALA A 78 2.91 -0.86 -9.43
CA ALA A 78 4.33 -0.55 -9.62
C ALA A 78 4.92 -1.19 -10.89
N ASP A 79 4.18 -2.09 -11.54
CA ASP A 79 4.59 -2.79 -12.76
C ASP A 79 3.79 -2.29 -13.97
N LYS A 80 4.47 -1.68 -14.95
CA LYS A 80 3.83 -1.17 -16.17
C LYS A 80 3.09 -2.25 -16.96
N ARG A 81 3.49 -3.52 -16.88
CA ARG A 81 2.81 -4.62 -17.58
C ARG A 81 1.38 -4.82 -17.07
N ASN A 82 1.16 -4.63 -15.77
CA ASN A 82 -0.17 -4.72 -15.17
C ASN A 82 -1.04 -3.54 -15.60
N ILE A 83 -0.44 -2.34 -15.67
CA ILE A 83 -1.12 -1.13 -16.14
C ILE A 83 -1.52 -1.29 -17.61
N ASP A 84 -0.59 -1.76 -18.45
CA ASP A 84 -0.83 -2.05 -19.87
C ASP A 84 -1.95 -3.09 -20.02
N HIS A 85 -1.97 -4.12 -19.17
CA HIS A 85 -3.03 -5.12 -19.17
C HIS A 85 -4.40 -4.51 -18.87
N ILE A 86 -4.50 -3.64 -17.85
CA ILE A 86 -5.73 -2.92 -17.53
C ILE A 86 -6.16 -2.03 -18.69
N ASN A 87 -5.25 -1.23 -19.25
CA ASN A 87 -5.55 -0.33 -20.35
C ASN A 87 -6.07 -1.10 -21.57
N ASN A 88 -5.43 -2.21 -21.91
CA ASN A 88 -5.88 -3.09 -22.99
C ASN A 88 -7.26 -3.68 -22.71
N ALA A 89 -7.53 -4.14 -21.47
CA ALA A 89 -8.83 -4.66 -21.10
C ALA A 89 -9.94 -3.60 -21.18
N ILE A 90 -9.65 -2.36 -20.77
CA ILE A 90 -10.57 -1.22 -20.90
C ILE A 90 -10.87 -0.94 -22.37
N ASP A 91 -9.86 -0.97 -23.24
CA ASP A 91 -10.05 -0.73 -24.67
C ASP A 91 -10.85 -1.85 -25.35
N GLN A 92 -10.62 -3.11 -24.96
CA GLN A 92 -11.45 -4.24 -25.39
C GLN A 92 -12.91 -4.07 -24.97
N ALA A 93 -13.14 -3.64 -23.71
CA ALA A 93 -14.48 -3.36 -23.21
C ALA A 93 -15.19 -2.24 -23.98
N LYS A 94 -14.49 -1.14 -24.28
CA LYS A 94 -15.02 -0.04 -25.10
C LYS A 94 -15.36 -0.50 -26.52
N LYS A 95 -14.59 -1.44 -27.08
CA LYS A 95 -14.84 -2.05 -28.41
C LYS A 95 -15.91 -3.15 -28.38
N GLY A 96 -16.52 -3.45 -27.24
CA GLY A 96 -17.51 -4.52 -27.10
C GLY A 96 -16.92 -5.93 -27.16
N GLN A 97 -15.59 -6.08 -27.07
CA GLN A 97 -14.88 -7.36 -27.03
C GLN A 97 -14.92 -7.96 -25.62
N VAL A 98 -16.13 -8.10 -25.07
CA VAL A 98 -16.37 -8.58 -23.71
C VAL A 98 -17.37 -9.72 -23.71
N LYS A 99 -17.17 -10.67 -22.80
CA LYS A 99 -18.15 -11.72 -22.54
C LYS A 99 -19.09 -11.28 -21.43
N LYS A 100 -20.38 -11.20 -21.73
CA LYS A 100 -21.41 -10.98 -20.71
C LYS A 100 -21.59 -12.28 -19.92
N LEU A 101 -21.50 -12.20 -18.59
CA LEU A 101 -21.78 -13.34 -17.72
C LEU A 101 -23.24 -13.77 -17.84
N SER A 102 -23.48 -15.08 -17.91
CA SER A 102 -24.82 -15.65 -17.83
C SER A 102 -25.40 -15.49 -16.41
N LYS A 103 -26.72 -15.65 -16.23
CA LYS A 103 -27.34 -15.58 -14.89
C LYS A 103 -26.79 -16.65 -13.95
N GLU A 104 -26.51 -17.84 -14.47
CA GLU A 104 -25.91 -18.94 -13.69
C GLU A 104 -24.47 -18.61 -13.28
N ASP A 105 -23.67 -18.06 -14.20
CA ASP A 105 -22.28 -17.66 -13.90
C ASP A 105 -22.23 -16.51 -12.90
N GLN A 106 -23.16 -15.56 -12.98
CA GLN A 106 -23.31 -14.50 -11.98
C GLN A 106 -23.62 -15.09 -10.60
N GLY A 107 -24.55 -16.06 -10.53
CA GLY A 107 -24.88 -16.76 -9.30
C GLY A 107 -23.67 -17.39 -8.64
N LYS A 108 -22.83 -18.09 -9.42
CA LYS A 108 -21.59 -18.71 -8.93
C LYS A 108 -20.52 -17.68 -8.53
N PHE A 109 -20.41 -16.58 -9.26
CA PHE A 109 -19.38 -15.58 -9.05
C PHE A 109 -19.63 -14.73 -7.80
N PHE A 110 -20.89 -14.38 -7.52
CA PHE A 110 -21.27 -13.54 -6.37
C PHE A 110 -21.62 -14.34 -5.11
N SER A 111 -21.59 -15.68 -5.15
CA SER A 111 -21.86 -16.54 -3.99
C SER A 111 -20.60 -16.96 -3.20
N LEU A 112 -19.42 -16.45 -3.57
CA LEU A 112 -18.16 -16.60 -2.83
C LEU A 112 -18.09 -15.61 -1.65
#